data_AF-A0A7R9H602-F1
#
_entry.id   AF-A0A7R9H602-F1
#
_cell.length_a   1.000
_cell.length_b   1.000
_cell.length_c   1.000
_cell.angle_alpha   90.00
_cell.angle_beta   90.00
_cell.angle_gamma   90.00
#
_symmetry.space_group_name_H-M   'P 1'
#
loop_
_entity.id
_entity.type
_entity.pdbx_description
1 polymer ?
#
loop_
_entity_poly.entity_id
_entity_poly.type
_entity_poly.pdbx_seq_one_letter_code
_entity_poly.pdbx_strand_id
1 'polypeptide(L)'
;MNTTNRYPEFPYLSLCGRERNFVRCDDCPLVFTHVIKTITTSGTTENRLCYGHAGDLLSVKFEPERVHMSPETGRVYHPAPTAVGSIGLVQSKLAIEFSKYFRFDNGEHNSPTHFTWDMTSYTLKTDWYDAIKEMTTQTV
;
A
#
# COMPACT_ATOMS: atom_id res chain seq x y z
N MET A 1 -10.65 12.39 -2.40
CA MET A 1 -11.38 12.62 -1.14
C MET A 1 -12.76 13.18 -1.43
N ASN A 2 -13.73 12.93 -0.57
CA ASN A 2 -15.05 13.56 -0.60
C ASN A 2 -14.94 14.99 -0.06
N THR A 3 -14.82 15.94 -0.97
CA THR A 3 -14.85 17.38 -0.65
C THR A 3 -16.25 17.97 -0.81
N THR A 4 -17.24 17.14 -1.10
CA THR A 4 -18.63 17.57 -1.20
C THR A 4 -19.25 17.59 0.18
N ASN A 5 -20.18 18.52 0.44
CA ASN A 5 -20.93 18.52 1.71
C ASN A 5 -22.03 17.43 1.76
N ARG A 6 -21.89 16.37 0.94
CA ARG A 6 -22.84 15.26 0.85
C ARG A 6 -22.20 14.02 1.47
N TYR A 7 -22.95 13.34 2.34
CA TYR A 7 -22.53 12.11 3.03
C TYR A 7 -21.15 12.26 3.70
N PRO A 8 -21.01 13.20 4.67
CA PRO A 8 -19.73 13.52 5.30
C PRO A 8 -19.10 12.32 6.03
N GLU A 9 -19.88 11.31 6.39
CA GLU A 9 -19.43 10.05 6.98
C GLU A 9 -18.65 9.15 5.99
N PHE A 10 -18.66 9.48 4.69
CA PHE A 10 -17.93 8.79 3.64
C PHE A 10 -16.78 9.67 3.12
N PRO A 11 -15.53 9.45 3.58
CA PRO A 11 -14.39 10.33 3.30
C PRO A 11 -13.84 10.21 1.87
N TYR A 12 -14.21 9.17 1.13
CA TYR A 12 -13.72 8.92 -0.22
C TYR A 12 -14.83 9.00 -1.25
N LEU A 13 -14.44 9.40 -2.47
CA LEU A 13 -15.33 9.46 -3.61
C LEU A 13 -14.70 8.69 -4.76
N SER A 14 -15.44 7.72 -5.29
CA SER A 14 -15.09 6.97 -6.51
C SER A 14 -15.98 7.42 -7.66
N LEU A 15 -15.36 7.80 -8.78
CA LEU A 15 -16.05 8.33 -9.95
C LEU A 15 -16.07 7.28 -11.06
N CYS A 16 -17.26 6.98 -11.59
CA CYS A 16 -17.44 6.09 -12.73
C CYS A 16 -18.33 6.79 -13.77
N GLY A 17 -17.70 7.50 -14.71
CA GLY A 17 -18.43 8.36 -15.65
C GLY A 17 -19.24 9.45 -14.93
N ARG A 18 -20.57 9.39 -15.03
CA ARG A 18 -21.48 10.32 -14.32
C ARG A 18 -21.82 9.86 -12.89
N GLU A 19 -21.54 8.61 -12.56
CA GLU A 19 -21.83 8.01 -11.26
C GLU A 19 -20.79 8.45 -10.21
N ARG A 20 -21.29 8.66 -8.98
CA ARG A 20 -20.50 9.06 -7.82
C ARG A 20 -20.80 8.09 -6.68
N ASN A 21 -19.81 7.29 -6.30
CA ASN A 21 -19.88 6.39 -5.17
C ASN A 21 -19.19 7.04 -3.96
N PHE A 22 -19.92 7.21 -2.87
CA PHE A 22 -19.41 7.66 -1.58
C PHE A 22 -18.92 6.44 -0.81
N VAL A 23 -17.63 6.43 -0.44
CA VAL A 23 -16.95 5.22 0.04
C VAL A 23 -16.36 5.45 1.42
N ARG A 24 -16.58 4.47 2.30
CA ARG A 24 -15.95 4.32 3.60
C ARG A 24 -15.36 2.91 3.65
N CYS A 25 -14.11 2.81 4.06
CA CYS A 25 -13.36 1.56 4.06
C CYS A 25 -13.07 1.13 5.49
N ASP A 26 -13.06 -0.18 5.72
CA ASP A 26 -12.72 -0.74 7.04
C ASP A 26 -11.22 -0.63 7.36
N ASP A 27 -10.37 -0.51 6.34
CA ASP A 27 -8.92 -0.41 6.49
C ASP A 27 -8.34 0.74 5.64
N CYS A 28 -7.94 0.47 4.39
CA CYS A 28 -7.41 1.46 3.46
C CYS A 28 -8.27 1.50 2.19
N PRO A 29 -8.48 2.69 1.58
CA PRO A 29 -9.24 2.81 0.33
C PRO A 29 -8.50 2.30 -0.89
N LEU A 30 -7.16 2.20 -0.83
CA LEU A 30 -6.34 1.70 -1.91
C LEU A 30 -5.84 0.29 -1.59
N VAL A 31 -6.05 -0.64 -2.52
CA VAL A 31 -5.62 -2.03 -2.42
C VAL A 31 -4.70 -2.37 -3.60
N PHE A 32 -3.44 -2.69 -3.30
CA PHE A 32 -2.47 -3.19 -4.27
C PHE A 32 -2.73 -4.66 -4.58
N THR A 33 -2.66 -4.99 -5.87
CA THR A 33 -3.11 -6.29 -6.39
C THR A 33 -1.96 -7.13 -6.95
N HIS A 34 -1.01 -6.54 -7.65
CA HIS A 34 0.12 -7.26 -8.24
C HIS A 34 1.30 -6.32 -8.47
N VAL A 35 2.48 -6.90 -8.63
CA VAL A 35 3.71 -6.19 -9.04
C VAL A 35 3.93 -6.43 -10.53
N ILE A 36 4.25 -5.37 -11.27
CA ILE A 36 4.66 -5.43 -12.68
C ILE A 36 6.06 -4.88 -12.85
N LYS A 37 6.78 -5.35 -13.87
CA LYS A 37 8.03 -4.75 -14.37
C LYS A 37 7.68 -3.80 -15.51
N THR A 38 8.15 -2.56 -15.43
CA THR A 38 7.95 -1.52 -16.44
C THR A 38 9.31 -0.95 -16.87
N ILE A 39 9.37 -0.41 -18.09
CA ILE A 39 10.55 0.31 -18.59
C ILE A 39 10.27 1.79 -18.44
N THR A 40 11.13 2.50 -17.71
CA THR A 40 11.03 3.95 -17.53
C THR A 40 11.39 4.69 -18.82
N THR A 41 11.09 5.98 -18.89
CA THR A 41 11.48 6.83 -20.02
C THR A 41 13.00 6.93 -20.22
N SER A 42 13.80 6.64 -19.19
CA SER A 42 15.26 6.55 -19.26
C SER A 42 15.78 5.17 -19.66
N GLY A 43 14.89 4.22 -19.98
CA GLY A 43 15.25 2.86 -20.41
C GLY A 43 15.63 1.92 -19.26
N THR A 44 15.43 2.32 -18.00
CA THR A 44 15.69 1.47 -16.84
C THR A 44 14.46 0.65 -16.47
N THR A 45 14.65 -0.59 -16.01
CA THR A 45 13.55 -1.42 -15.51
C THR A 45 13.18 -1.01 -14.08
N GLU A 46 11.90 -0.80 -13.81
CA GLU A 46 11.35 -0.50 -12.49
C GLU A 46 10.18 -1.43 -12.16
N ASN A 47 10.14 -1.93 -10.92
CA ASN A 47 8.99 -2.65 -10.38
C ASN A 47 7.93 -1.66 -9.87
N ARG A 48 6.66 -1.91 -10.18
CA ARG A 48 5.53 -1.06 -9.77
C ARG A 48 4.41 -1.90 -9.16
N LEU A 49 3.76 -1.37 -8.12
CA LEU A 49 2.58 -1.94 -7.49
C LEU A 49 1.32 -1.39 -8.15
N CYS A 50 0.51 -2.28 -8.73
CA CYS A 50 -0.73 -1.94 -9.42
C CYS A 50 -1.95 -2.04 -8.51
N TYR A 51 -2.94 -1.19 -8.74
CA TYR A 51 -4.20 -1.16 -8.01
C TYR A 51 -5.40 -0.89 -8.96
N GLY A 52 -6.62 -1.13 -8.47
CA GLY A 52 -7.85 -0.81 -9.22
C GLY A 52 -8.08 -1.59 -10.52
N HIS A 53 -7.34 -2.67 -10.75
CA HIS A 53 -7.43 -3.53 -11.96
C HIS A 53 -7.29 -2.79 -13.31
N ALA A 54 -6.71 -1.59 -13.33
CA ALA A 54 -6.52 -0.81 -14.55
C ALA A 54 -5.17 -1.08 -15.24
N GLY A 55 -4.62 -2.29 -15.09
CA GLY A 55 -3.30 -2.66 -15.63
C GLY A 55 -2.18 -1.78 -15.05
N ASP A 56 -1.34 -1.24 -15.92
CA ASP A 56 -0.21 -0.36 -15.61
C ASP A 56 -0.60 1.11 -15.41
N LEU A 57 -1.80 1.51 -15.86
CA LEU A 57 -2.31 2.89 -15.76
C LEU A 57 -2.41 3.38 -14.31
N LEU A 58 -2.74 2.48 -13.38
CA LEU A 58 -2.88 2.77 -11.97
C LEU A 58 -1.84 1.99 -11.18
N SER A 59 -0.65 2.58 -11.07
CA SER A 59 0.47 1.96 -10.38
C SER A 59 1.33 2.98 -9.64
N VAL A 60 1.95 2.54 -8.54
CA VAL A 60 2.98 3.31 -7.82
C VAL A 60 4.31 2.61 -7.93
N LYS A 61 5.40 3.35 -7.76
CA LYS A 61 6.74 2.75 -7.64
C LYS A 61 6.74 1.76 -6.48
N PHE A 62 7.29 0.57 -6.70
CA PHE A 62 7.48 -0.40 -5.62
C PHE A 62 8.78 -0.09 -4.87
N GLU A 63 8.68 0.10 -3.56
CA GLU A 63 9.78 0.37 -2.64
C GLU A 63 9.89 -0.82 -1.66
N PRO A 64 10.71 -1.85 -1.97
CA PRO A 64 10.77 -3.09 -1.19
C PRO A 64 11.09 -2.86 0.29
N GLU A 65 11.92 -1.86 0.60
CA GLU A 65 12.28 -1.49 1.97
C GLU A 65 11.15 -0.84 2.77
N ARG A 66 10.05 -0.42 2.11
CA ARG A 66 8.89 0.20 2.75
C ARG A 66 7.68 -0.73 2.83
N VAL A 67 7.84 -2.02 2.52
CA VAL A 67 6.82 -3.01 2.81
C VAL A 67 6.69 -3.16 4.33
N HIS A 68 5.48 -2.97 4.86
CA HIS A 68 5.21 -3.06 6.29
C HIS A 68 4.21 -4.18 6.57
N MET A 69 4.56 -5.15 7.40
CA MET A 69 3.62 -6.16 7.89
C MET A 69 3.23 -5.82 9.34
N SER A 70 1.92 -5.61 9.55
CA SER A 70 1.36 -5.38 10.89
C SER A 70 1.52 -6.65 11.73
N PRO A 71 2.15 -6.56 12.91
CA PRO A 71 2.36 -7.73 13.77
C PRO A 71 1.05 -8.22 14.38
N GLU A 72 0.06 -7.34 14.55
CA GLU A 72 -1.24 -7.67 15.16
C GLU A 72 -2.17 -8.43 14.21
N THR A 73 -2.17 -8.06 12.93
CA THR A 73 -3.16 -8.55 11.95
C THR A 73 -2.55 -9.40 10.84
N GLY A 74 -1.22 -9.36 10.67
CA GLY A 74 -0.52 -9.94 9.54
C GLY A 74 -0.80 -9.24 8.20
N ARG A 75 -1.58 -8.15 8.19
CA ARG A 75 -1.84 -7.36 6.98
C ARG A 75 -0.56 -6.67 6.53
N VAL A 76 -0.38 -6.60 5.22
CA VAL A 76 0.79 -6.00 4.59
C VAL A 76 0.39 -4.68 3.93
N TYR A 77 1.21 -3.66 4.09
CA TYR A 77 0.98 -2.30 3.64
C TYR A 77 2.20 -1.79 2.86
N HIS A 78 1.96 -0.79 2.03
CA HIS A 78 2.98 -0.06 1.30
C HIS A 78 2.55 1.41 1.14
N PRO A 79 3.49 2.36 1.00
CA PRO A 79 3.15 3.74 0.68
C PRO A 79 2.22 3.87 -0.51
N ALA A 80 1.23 4.75 -0.38
CA ALA A 80 0.26 5.09 -1.40
C ALA A 80 0.22 6.61 -1.61
N PRO A 81 -0.44 7.12 -2.66
CA PRO A 81 -0.60 8.56 -2.86
C PRO A 81 -1.32 9.21 -1.67
N THR A 82 -0.93 10.43 -1.32
CA THR A 82 -1.52 11.18 -0.20
C THR A 82 -3.02 11.42 -0.37
N ALA A 83 -3.49 11.54 -1.61
CA ALA A 83 -4.90 11.71 -1.95
C ALA A 83 -5.82 10.55 -1.51
N VAL A 84 -5.24 9.40 -1.17
CA VAL A 84 -5.94 8.19 -0.69
C VAL A 84 -5.49 7.76 0.71
N GLY A 85 -4.91 8.69 1.50
CA GLY A 85 -4.53 8.43 2.89
C GLY A 85 -3.10 7.91 3.08
N SER A 86 -2.24 8.01 2.07
CA SER A 86 -0.80 7.71 2.12
C SER A 86 -0.40 6.25 2.40
N ILE A 87 -1.35 5.39 2.77
CA ILE A 87 -1.16 3.96 3.05
C ILE A 87 -2.06 3.16 2.10
N GLY A 88 -1.49 2.15 1.46
CA GLY A 88 -2.22 1.17 0.66
C GLY A 88 -2.09 -0.21 1.26
N LEU A 89 -3.21 -0.96 1.25
CA LEU A 89 -3.24 -2.36 1.67
C LEU A 89 -2.75 -3.25 0.54
N VAL A 90 -1.92 -4.23 0.84
CA VAL A 90 -1.56 -5.30 -0.10
C VAL A 90 -2.60 -6.40 0.01
N GLN A 91 -3.25 -6.76 -1.11
CA GLN A 91 -4.29 -7.79 -1.10
C GLN A 91 -3.75 -9.13 -0.59
N SER A 92 -4.60 -9.96 0.03
CA SER A 92 -4.19 -11.22 0.66
C SER A 92 -3.40 -12.14 -0.27
N LYS A 93 -3.79 -12.24 -1.54
CA LYS A 93 -3.05 -13.05 -2.53
C LYS A 93 -1.60 -12.58 -2.68
N LEU A 94 -1.38 -11.27 -2.85
CA LEU A 94 -0.06 -10.68 -3.00
C LEU A 94 0.72 -10.72 -1.68
N ALA A 95 0.05 -10.56 -0.53
CA ALA A 95 0.68 -10.67 0.78
C ALA A 95 1.22 -12.10 1.03
N ILE A 96 0.51 -13.14 0.58
CA ILE A 96 0.97 -14.54 0.62
C ILE A 96 2.16 -14.76 -0.31
N GLU A 97 2.20 -14.09 -1.47
CA GLU A 97 3.38 -14.10 -2.35
C GLU A 97 4.57 -13.42 -1.66
N PHE A 98 4.32 -12.30 -0.97
CA PHE A 98 5.33 -11.56 -0.22
C PHE A 98 5.87 -12.31 0.99
N SER A 99 5.08 -13.18 1.62
CA SER A 99 5.49 -13.88 2.84
C SER A 99 6.75 -14.73 2.66
N LYS A 100 6.97 -15.26 1.45
CA LYS A 100 8.15 -16.04 1.07
C LYS A 100 9.44 -15.23 1.06
N TYR A 101 9.33 -13.91 1.03
CA TYR A 101 10.45 -12.98 0.93
C TYR A 101 10.75 -12.28 2.26
N PHE A 102 9.92 -12.46 3.29
CA PHE A 102 10.15 -11.88 4.61
C PHE A 102 11.15 -12.71 5.41
N ARG A 103 11.98 -12.01 6.20
CA ARG A 103 12.87 -12.60 7.21
C ARG A 103 12.53 -12.04 8.58
N PHE A 104 12.46 -12.93 9.57
CA PHE A 104 12.03 -12.63 10.94
C PHE A 104 13.18 -12.83 11.92
N ASP A 105 14.19 -11.97 11.86
CA ASP A 105 15.39 -12.12 12.73
C ASP A 105 15.06 -11.90 14.22
N ASN A 106 13.99 -11.15 14.51
CA ASN A 106 13.51 -10.89 15.87
C ASN A 106 12.47 -11.94 16.34
N GLY A 107 12.28 -13.04 15.62
CA GLY A 107 11.30 -14.08 15.92
C GLY A 107 9.96 -13.91 15.18
N GLU A 108 9.27 -15.03 14.96
CA GLU A 108 8.08 -15.12 14.09
C GLU A 108 6.85 -14.37 14.61
N HIS A 109 6.81 -14.03 15.90
CA HIS A 109 5.74 -13.23 16.50
C HIS A 109 5.94 -11.72 16.35
N ASN A 110 7.08 -11.29 15.81
CA ASN A 110 7.38 -9.88 15.57
C ASN A 110 7.26 -9.55 14.08
N SER A 111 7.23 -8.26 13.75
CA SER A 111 7.29 -7.83 12.35
C SER A 111 8.59 -8.29 11.69
N PRO A 112 8.57 -8.58 10.37
CA PRO A 112 9.77 -8.95 9.63
C PRO A 112 10.78 -7.81 9.66
N THR A 113 12.06 -8.17 9.70
CA THR A 113 13.17 -7.21 9.72
C THR A 113 13.70 -6.93 8.32
N HIS A 114 13.57 -7.91 7.41
CA HIS A 114 14.06 -7.80 6.04
C HIS A 114 13.02 -8.32 5.04
N PHE A 115 13.13 -7.82 3.82
CA PHE A 115 12.38 -8.27 2.67
C PHE A 115 13.33 -8.49 1.49
N THR A 116 13.33 -9.68 0.92
CA THR A 116 14.22 -10.05 -0.21
C THR A 116 13.47 -9.98 -1.52
N TRP A 117 13.84 -9.04 -2.40
CA TRP A 117 13.20 -8.87 -3.69
C TRP A 117 14.24 -8.80 -4.81
N ASP A 118 13.99 -9.53 -5.91
CA ASP A 118 14.90 -9.59 -7.07
C ASP A 118 16.36 -9.91 -6.66
N MET A 119 16.52 -10.92 -5.80
CA MET A 119 17.79 -11.36 -5.21
C MET A 119 18.52 -10.33 -4.32
N THR A 120 17.89 -9.19 -4.04
CA THR A 120 18.44 -8.15 -3.16
C THR A 120 17.70 -8.15 -1.82
N SER A 121 18.44 -8.13 -0.72
CA SER A 121 17.86 -8.05 0.63
C SER A 121 17.77 -6.60 1.08
N TYR A 122 16.57 -6.19 1.52
CA TYR A 122 16.28 -4.84 2.00
C TYR A 122 15.95 -4.89 3.49
N THR A 123 16.60 -4.04 4.29
CA THR A 123 16.18 -3.81 5.68
C THR A 123 14.90 -2.97 5.67
N LEU A 124 13.86 -3.48 6.34
CA LEU A 124 12.55 -2.83 6.35
C LEU A 124 12.56 -1.57 7.21
N LYS A 125 11.94 -0.51 6.70
CA LYS A 125 11.75 0.77 7.37
C LYS A 125 10.28 0.85 7.79
N THR A 126 10.04 0.93 9.10
CA THR A 126 8.67 0.99 9.67
C THR A 126 8.25 2.41 10.03
N ASP A 127 9.20 3.32 10.25
CA ASP A 127 8.96 4.69 10.73
C ASP A 127 7.93 5.48 9.90
N TRP A 128 7.85 5.21 8.59
CA TRP A 128 6.90 5.89 7.71
C TRP A 128 5.45 5.54 8.03
N TYR A 129 5.18 4.30 8.45
CA TYR A 129 3.83 3.83 8.74
C TYR A 129 3.32 4.46 10.04
N ASP A 130 4.16 4.42 11.07
CA ASP A 130 3.84 4.97 12.39
C ASP A 130 3.62 6.49 12.31
N ALA A 131 4.52 7.20 11.61
CA ALA A 131 4.39 8.65 11.42
C ALA A 131 3.06 9.05 10.74
N ILE A 132 2.59 8.29 9.74
CA ILE A 132 1.31 8.57 9.07
C ILE A 132 0.13 8.25 9.99
N LYS A 133 0.19 7.16 10.76
CA LYS A 133 -0.88 6.79 11.70
C LYS A 133 -1.02 7.81 12.83
N GLU A 134 0.08 8.34 13.35
CA GLU A 134 0.08 9.42 14.33
C GLU A 134 -0.56 10.71 13.78
N MET A 135 -0.20 11.12 12.57
CA MET A 135 -0.80 12.29 11.91
C MET A 135 -2.31 12.12 11.69
N THR A 136 -2.76 10.92 11.31
CA THR A 136 -4.18 10.64 11.07
C THR A 136 -4.99 10.70 12.36
N THR A 137 -4.40 10.29 13.49
CA THR A 137 -5.06 10.27 14.81
C THR A 137 -5.22 11.68 15.40
N GLN A 138 -4.33 12.61 15.08
CA GLN A 138 -4.40 14.00 15.56
C GLN A 138 -5.37 14.90 14.77
N THR A 139 -5.93 14.40 13.67
CA THR A 139 -6.83 15.17 12.78
C THR A 139 -8.32 14.84 13.00
N VAL A 140 -8.66 14.16 14.10
CA VAL A 140 -10.05 13.80 14.49
C VAL A 140 -10.49 14.58 15.71
#